data_AF-A0A7Z2VWM4-F1
#
_entry.id   AF-A0A7Z2VWM4-F1
#
_cell.length_a   1.000
_cell.length_b   1.000
_cell.length_c   1.000
_cell.angle_alpha   90.00
_cell.angle_beta   90.00
_cell.angle_gamma   90.00
#
_symmetry.space_group_name_H-M   'P 1'
#
loop_
_entity.id
_entity.type
_entity.pdbx_description
1 polymer ?
#
loop_
_entity_poly.entity_id
_entity_poly.type
_entity_poly.pdbx_seq_one_letter_code
_entity_poly.pdbx_strand_id
1 'polypeptide(L)'
;MMSALFAACPDDNPTHAAMFCLPLASIAEQAGVEVLALPEQQRQQEAPARIFELTPAEQFCAATLNDLDPVLNGWGLDKAKVDQCFDAALAQRPGTLRQCVLELQYWNQLYWLRDAAGGTAAGDYSAAASARQNYVFRCLSRIRPRDIEEAAVVLRYLVNDNGLDRPQSGAILLNLIGAPEPYRPHEVGGGHA
;
A
#
# COMPACT_ATOMS: atom_id res chain seq x y z
N MET A 1 37.71 15.25 41.71
CA MET A 1 38.78 15.01 40.70
C MET A 1 38.10 14.64 39.40
N MET A 2 38.33 15.47 38.36
CA MET A 2 38.09 15.28 36.90
C MET A 2 36.67 14.85 36.49
N SER A 3 35.76 15.74 36.05
CA SER A 3 35.74 16.59 34.84
C SER A 3 36.06 15.88 33.53
N ALA A 4 35.04 15.73 32.69
CA ALA A 4 35.10 16.10 31.29
C ALA A 4 33.79 16.81 30.92
N LEU A 5 33.87 18.14 30.84
CA LEU A 5 32.98 19.01 30.08
C LEU A 5 33.22 18.77 28.58
N PHE A 6 32.17 18.95 27.77
CA PHE A 6 32.12 19.70 26.50
C PHE A 6 30.78 19.32 25.84
N ALA A 7 29.94 20.19 25.32
CA ALA A 7 29.72 21.62 25.44
C ALA A 7 28.29 21.82 24.93
N ALA A 8 27.54 22.73 25.56
CA ALA A 8 26.33 23.27 24.96
C ALA A 8 26.70 24.02 23.67
N CYS A 9 25.91 23.83 22.62
CA CYS A 9 25.56 24.97 21.78
C CYS A 9 24.06 24.95 21.48
N PRO A 10 23.40 26.11 21.59
CA PRO A 10 21.97 26.28 21.54
C PRO A 10 21.51 26.55 20.11
N ASP A 11 20.38 25.98 19.71
CA ASP A 11 19.51 26.66 18.76
C ASP A 11 18.07 26.25 19.06
N ASP A 12 17.50 27.01 20.00
CA ASP A 12 16.07 27.18 20.17
C ASP A 12 15.50 27.78 18.89
N ASN A 13 15.09 26.93 17.95
CA ASN A 13 14.10 27.32 16.95
C ASN A 13 12.81 26.53 17.16
N PRO A 14 11.83 27.08 17.92
CA PRO A 14 10.57 26.39 18.22
C PRO A 14 9.63 26.28 17.01
N THR A 15 10.01 26.71 15.80
CA THR A 15 9.11 26.71 14.63
C THR A 15 9.19 25.50 13.70
N HIS A 16 10.07 24.52 13.93
CA HIS A 16 10.09 23.30 13.09
C HIS A 16 9.52 22.02 13.74
N ALA A 17 9.18 22.04 15.03
CA ALA A 17 8.55 20.89 15.70
C ALA A 17 7.00 20.92 15.65
N ALA A 18 6.40 21.97 15.09
CA ALA A 18 4.96 22.23 15.19
C ALA A 18 4.15 22.03 13.90
N MET A 19 4.62 21.24 12.92
CA MET A 19 3.90 21.10 11.65
C MET A 19 3.14 19.79 11.43
N PHE A 20 3.24 18.77 12.29
CA PHE A 20 2.43 17.54 12.12
C PHE A 20 2.06 16.82 13.43
N CYS A 21 1.75 17.58 14.48
CA CYS A 21 1.07 17.03 15.65
C CYS A 21 -0.22 17.80 15.89
N LEU A 22 -1.19 17.60 15.01
CA LEU A 22 -2.58 17.84 15.41
C LEU A 22 -2.97 16.66 16.32
N PRO A 23 -3.39 16.90 17.57
CA PRO A 23 -3.96 15.84 18.38
C PRO A 23 -5.19 15.29 17.64
N LEU A 24 -5.25 13.96 17.51
CA LEU A 24 -6.34 13.21 16.87
C LEU A 24 -7.75 13.61 17.39
N ALA A 25 -7.82 14.26 18.55
CA ALA A 25 -9.02 14.80 19.15
C ALA A 25 -9.71 15.91 18.33
N SER A 26 -8.99 16.65 17.47
CA SER A 26 -9.57 17.82 16.78
C SER A 26 -10.42 17.49 15.54
N ILE A 27 -10.38 16.26 15.01
CA ILE A 27 -11.17 15.86 13.82
C ILE A 27 -12.55 15.32 14.22
N ALA A 28 -12.68 14.71 15.40
CA ALA A 28 -13.95 14.17 15.88
C ALA A 28 -14.98 15.27 16.18
N GLU A 29 -14.53 16.45 16.61
CA GLU A 29 -15.39 17.56 17.02
C GLU A 29 -16.08 18.27 15.83
N GLN A 30 -15.50 18.21 14.62
CA GLN A 30 -16.10 18.82 13.42
C GLN A 30 -17.16 17.95 12.71
N ALA A 31 -17.33 16.69 13.13
CA ALA A 31 -18.20 15.74 12.42
C ALA A 31 -19.50 15.37 13.15
N GLY A 32 -19.73 15.87 14.38
CA GLY A 32 -20.96 15.54 15.13
C GLY A 32 -21.17 14.04 15.35
N VAL A 33 -20.09 13.25 15.34
CA VAL A 33 -20.16 11.80 15.53
C VAL A 33 -20.11 11.54 17.03
N GLU A 34 -21.24 11.10 17.59
CA GLU A 34 -21.32 10.60 18.95
C GLU A 34 -20.50 9.31 19.04
N VAL A 35 -19.25 9.42 19.50
CA VAL A 35 -18.40 8.27 19.80
C VAL A 35 -18.98 7.62 21.05
N LEU A 36 -19.84 6.62 20.85
CA LEU A 36 -20.23 5.70 21.92
C LEU A 36 -18.95 5.04 22.45
N ALA A 37 -18.44 5.59 23.55
CA ALA A 37 -17.22 5.14 24.19
C ALA A 37 -17.47 3.79 24.86
N LEU A 38 -17.12 2.71 24.16
CA LEU A 38 -17.09 1.37 24.74
C LEU A 38 -16.06 1.33 25.88
N PRO A 39 -16.36 0.64 26.99
CA PRO A 39 -15.45 0.51 28.12
C PRO A 39 -14.11 -0.11 27.72
N GLU A 40 -13.04 0.36 28.35
CA GLU A 40 -11.65 0.07 27.97
C GLU A 40 -11.34 -1.42 27.87
N GLN A 41 -11.94 -2.22 28.75
CA GLN A 41 -11.82 -3.69 28.74
C GLN A 41 -12.42 -4.36 27.50
N GLN A 42 -13.54 -3.84 26.97
CA GLN A 42 -14.10 -4.31 25.69
C GLN A 42 -13.20 -3.91 24.52
N ARG A 43 -12.58 -2.71 24.57
CA ARG A 43 -11.61 -2.28 23.56
C ARG A 43 -10.37 -3.19 23.55
N GLN A 44 -9.83 -3.60 24.71
CA GLN A 44 -8.70 -4.52 24.76
C GLN A 44 -9.04 -5.95 24.33
N GLN A 45 -10.28 -6.41 24.55
CA GLN A 45 -10.73 -7.75 24.13
C GLN A 45 -11.12 -7.82 22.65
N GLU A 46 -11.70 -6.76 22.08
CA GLU A 46 -12.10 -6.68 20.68
C GLU A 46 -10.98 -6.21 19.74
N ALA A 47 -10.01 -5.42 20.23
CA ALA A 47 -8.89 -4.93 19.42
C ALA A 47 -8.12 -6.03 18.65
N PRO A 48 -7.76 -7.18 19.26
CA PRO A 48 -7.09 -8.25 18.51
C PRO A 48 -8.02 -8.94 17.51
N ALA A 49 -9.35 -8.88 17.66
CA ALA A 49 -10.27 -9.46 16.68
C ALA A 49 -10.52 -8.52 15.49
N ARG A 50 -10.70 -7.21 15.75
CA ARG A 50 -10.99 -6.21 14.72
C ARG A 50 -9.86 -6.00 13.71
N ILE A 51 -8.61 -6.22 14.11
CA ILE A 51 -7.44 -6.09 13.22
C ILE A 51 -7.47 -7.10 12.06
N PHE A 52 -8.17 -8.23 12.24
CA PHE A 52 -8.33 -9.29 11.25
C PHE A 52 -9.66 -9.22 10.49
N GLU A 53 -10.55 -8.29 10.84
CA GLU A 53 -11.75 -8.03 10.06
C GLU A 53 -11.38 -7.46 8.68
N LEU A 54 -12.16 -7.82 7.66
CA LEU A 54 -11.95 -7.31 6.31
C LEU A 54 -12.19 -5.80 6.29
N THR A 55 -11.18 -5.05 5.85
CA THR A 55 -11.34 -3.61 5.64
C THR A 55 -12.28 -3.34 4.46
N PRO A 56 -12.86 -2.13 4.35
CA PRO A 56 -13.65 -1.77 3.18
C PRO A 56 -12.90 -1.95 1.84
N ALA A 57 -11.57 -1.74 1.84
CA ALA A 57 -10.74 -1.97 0.67
C ALA A 57 -10.65 -3.47 0.31
N GLU A 58 -10.53 -4.35 1.31
CA GLU A 58 -10.53 -5.80 1.09
C GLU A 58 -11.89 -6.31 0.62
N GLN A 59 -12.98 -5.80 1.21
CA GLN A 59 -14.35 -6.11 0.80
C GLN A 59 -14.60 -5.69 -0.66
N PHE A 60 -14.12 -4.51 -1.04
CA PHE A 60 -14.15 -4.05 -2.44
C PHE A 60 -13.40 -5.01 -3.36
N CYS A 61 -12.20 -5.46 -2.98
CA CYS A 61 -11.42 -6.38 -3.80
C CYS A 61 -12.14 -7.73 -3.95
N ALA A 62 -12.69 -8.28 -2.86
CA ALA A 62 -13.44 -9.54 -2.88
C ALA A 62 -14.68 -9.43 -3.78
N ALA A 63 -15.46 -8.35 -3.64
CA ALA A 63 -16.64 -8.13 -4.47
C ALA A 63 -16.29 -7.93 -5.95
N THR A 64 -15.19 -7.23 -6.26
CA THR A 64 -14.76 -6.95 -7.64
C THR A 64 -14.28 -8.21 -8.38
N LEU A 65 -13.76 -9.20 -7.65
CA LEU A 65 -13.14 -10.39 -8.21
C LEU A 65 -13.96 -11.67 -7.96
N ASN A 66 -15.18 -11.54 -7.42
CA ASN A 66 -16.02 -12.67 -7.00
C ASN A 66 -16.31 -13.67 -8.14
N ASP A 67 -16.39 -13.18 -9.37
CA ASP A 67 -16.76 -13.99 -10.54
C ASP A 67 -15.55 -14.50 -11.33
N LEU A 68 -14.33 -14.31 -10.80
CA LEU A 68 -13.11 -14.78 -11.44
C LEU A 68 -12.70 -16.16 -10.93
N ASP A 69 -12.68 -17.12 -11.85
CA ASP A 69 -12.11 -18.44 -11.57
C ASP A 69 -10.57 -18.36 -11.42
N PRO A 70 -9.99 -19.18 -10.53
CA PRO A 70 -8.54 -19.37 -10.47
C PRO A 70 -7.96 -19.83 -11.81
N VAL A 71 -6.71 -19.47 -12.07
CA VAL A 71 -6.00 -19.98 -13.26
C VAL A 71 -5.81 -21.50 -13.18
N LEU A 72 -5.68 -22.16 -14.34
CA LEU A 72 -5.63 -23.62 -14.51
C LEU A 72 -4.57 -24.35 -13.64
N ASN A 73 -3.52 -23.66 -13.21
CA ASN A 73 -2.49 -24.22 -12.32
C ASN A 73 -2.86 -24.13 -10.83
N GLY A 74 -4.03 -23.61 -10.48
CA GLY A 74 -4.54 -23.47 -9.11
C GLY A 74 -3.95 -22.32 -8.31
N TRP A 75 -2.99 -21.56 -8.87
CA TRP A 75 -2.28 -20.49 -8.15
C TRP A 75 -2.62 -19.11 -8.71
N GLY A 76 -3.56 -18.43 -8.04
CA GLY A 76 -3.90 -17.03 -8.31
C GLY A 76 -4.98 -16.83 -9.37
N LEU A 77 -5.09 -15.58 -9.83
CA LEU A 77 -6.10 -15.13 -10.79
C LEU A 77 -5.43 -14.67 -12.11
N ASP A 78 -6.18 -14.75 -13.21
CA ASP A 78 -5.71 -14.27 -14.51
C ASP A 78 -5.45 -12.76 -14.45
N LYS A 79 -4.21 -12.34 -14.74
CA LYS A 79 -3.76 -10.95 -14.59
C LYS A 79 -4.55 -10.00 -15.50
N ALA A 80 -4.90 -10.43 -16.71
CA ALA A 80 -5.62 -9.60 -17.66
C ALA A 80 -7.10 -9.43 -17.25
N LYS A 81 -7.73 -10.50 -16.76
CA LYS A 81 -9.10 -10.42 -16.21
C LYS A 81 -9.16 -9.56 -14.95
N VAL A 82 -8.20 -9.71 -14.04
CA VAL A 82 -8.07 -8.85 -12.85
C VAL A 82 -7.97 -7.38 -13.25
N ASP A 83 -7.11 -7.07 -14.22
CA ASP A 83 -6.96 -5.70 -14.72
C ASP A 83 -8.26 -5.17 -15.32
N GLN A 84 -8.97 -5.97 -16.10
CA GLN A 84 -10.26 -5.61 -16.68
C GLN A 84 -11.32 -5.29 -15.61
N CYS A 85 -11.42 -6.11 -14.56
CA CYS A 85 -12.36 -5.89 -13.46
C CYS A 85 -12.06 -4.59 -12.72
N PHE A 86 -10.79 -4.33 -12.38
CA PHE A 86 -10.41 -3.09 -11.69
C PHE A 86 -10.46 -1.85 -12.58
N ASP A 87 -10.16 -1.97 -13.88
CA ASP A 87 -10.28 -0.86 -14.83
C ASP A 87 -11.74 -0.46 -15.07
N ALA A 88 -12.69 -1.40 -14.95
CA ALA A 88 -14.13 -1.11 -14.99
C ALA A 88 -14.61 -0.30 -13.76
N ALA A 89 -13.93 -0.43 -12.62
CA ALA A 89 -14.24 0.28 -11.38
C ALA A 89 -13.58 1.68 -11.34
N LEU A 90 -13.96 2.57 -12.26
CA LEU A 90 -13.32 3.88 -12.47
C LEU A 90 -13.15 4.73 -11.20
N ALA A 91 -14.13 4.71 -10.28
CA ALA A 91 -14.06 5.48 -9.04
C ALA A 91 -12.96 5.03 -8.07
N GLN A 92 -12.53 3.77 -8.17
CA GLN A 92 -11.51 3.17 -7.30
C GLN A 92 -10.20 2.87 -8.03
N ARG A 93 -10.06 3.38 -9.26
CA ARG A 93 -8.80 3.28 -10.01
C ARG A 93 -7.86 4.42 -9.58
N PRO A 94 -6.59 4.14 -9.23
CA PRO A 94 -5.62 5.19 -8.99
C PRO A 94 -5.46 6.07 -10.23
N GLY A 95 -5.61 7.39 -10.05
CA GLY A 95 -5.44 8.39 -11.10
C GLY A 95 -4.06 9.05 -11.13
N THR A 96 -3.22 8.77 -10.12
CA THR A 96 -1.85 9.28 -10.02
C THR A 96 -0.88 8.23 -9.50
N LEU A 97 0.42 8.42 -9.80
CA LEU A 97 1.47 7.57 -9.25
C LEU A 97 1.56 7.70 -7.72
N ARG A 98 1.30 8.88 -7.17
CA ARG A 98 1.25 9.08 -5.71
C ARG A 98 0.14 8.26 -5.07
N GLN A 99 -1.04 8.21 -5.69
CA GLN A 99 -2.15 7.36 -5.21
C GLN A 99 -1.78 5.88 -5.26
N CYS A 100 -1.09 5.43 -6.32
CA CYS A 100 -0.60 4.06 -6.37
C CYS A 100 0.36 3.73 -5.22
N VAL A 101 1.35 4.60 -4.96
CA VAL A 101 2.32 4.37 -3.87
C VAL A 101 1.65 4.39 -2.50
N LEU A 102 0.73 5.32 -2.25
CA LEU A 102 -0.04 5.37 -1.01
C LEU A 102 -0.83 4.07 -0.79
N GLU A 103 -1.47 3.56 -1.82
CA GLU A 103 -2.22 2.31 -1.72
C GLU A 103 -1.30 1.10 -1.49
N LEU A 104 -0.16 1.03 -2.17
CA LEU A 104 0.83 -0.03 -1.96
C LEU A 104 1.38 -0.02 -0.52
N GLN A 105 1.65 1.17 0.02
CA GLN A 105 2.06 1.34 1.41
C GLN A 105 0.96 0.93 2.39
N TYR A 106 -0.30 1.26 2.09
CA TYR A 106 -1.44 0.81 2.90
C TYR A 106 -1.49 -0.72 2.99
N TRP A 107 -1.35 -1.42 1.87
CA TRP A 107 -1.33 -2.89 1.86
C TRP A 107 -0.16 -3.43 2.69
N ASN A 108 1.05 -2.89 2.49
CA ASN A 108 2.24 -3.29 3.25
C ASN A 108 2.07 -3.06 4.77
N GLN A 109 1.53 -1.91 5.16
CA GLN A 109 1.26 -1.61 6.57
C GLN A 109 0.23 -2.54 7.18
N LEU A 110 -0.85 -2.86 6.45
CA LEU A 110 -1.87 -3.80 6.90
C LEU A 110 -1.28 -5.20 7.12
N TYR A 111 -0.42 -5.65 6.21
CA TYR A 111 0.33 -6.91 6.34
C TYR A 111 1.15 -6.93 7.63
N TRP A 112 2.03 -5.95 7.81
CA TRP A 112 2.94 -5.92 8.97
C TRP A 112 2.19 -5.75 10.29
N LEU A 113 1.08 -5.00 10.27
CA LEU A 113 0.22 -4.84 11.43
C LEU A 113 -0.40 -6.18 11.87
N ARG A 114 -0.90 -6.98 10.93
CA ARG A 114 -1.50 -8.30 11.22
C ARG A 114 -0.45 -9.36 11.56
N ASP A 115 0.72 -9.30 10.94
CA ASP A 115 1.86 -10.16 11.26
C ASP A 115 2.35 -9.93 12.70
N ALA A 116 2.57 -8.66 13.08
CA ALA A 116 2.98 -8.30 14.43
C ALA A 116 1.94 -8.68 15.51
N ALA A 117 0.66 -8.79 15.14
CA ALA A 117 -0.41 -9.24 16.03
C ALA A 117 -0.44 -10.76 16.27
N GLY A 118 0.52 -11.53 15.73
CA GLY A 118 0.69 -12.95 16.03
C GLY A 118 -0.22 -13.89 15.22
N GLY A 119 -0.69 -13.43 14.06
CA GLY A 119 -1.53 -14.25 13.20
C GLY A 119 -0.73 -15.33 12.47
N THR A 120 -0.73 -16.56 12.98
CA THR A 120 -0.02 -17.72 12.41
C THR A 120 -0.46 -18.14 10.99
N ALA A 121 -1.51 -17.50 10.46
CA ALA A 121 -1.97 -17.59 9.07
C ALA A 121 -2.47 -16.24 8.51
N ALA A 122 -2.22 -15.13 9.23
CA ALA A 122 -2.93 -13.86 9.03
C ALA A 122 -2.09 -12.72 8.42
N GLY A 123 -0.80 -12.97 8.18
CA GLY A 123 0.04 -12.08 7.38
C GLY A 123 -0.31 -12.17 5.89
N ASP A 124 -0.61 -13.36 5.36
CA ASP A 124 -0.89 -13.50 3.93
C ASP A 124 -2.17 -12.75 3.53
N TYR A 125 -2.01 -11.84 2.58
CA TYR A 125 -3.11 -11.15 1.94
C TYR A 125 -4.13 -12.18 1.42
N SER A 126 -5.42 -11.87 1.53
CA SER A 126 -6.41 -12.58 0.73
C SER A 126 -6.00 -12.55 -0.75
N ALA A 127 -6.37 -13.58 -1.51
CA ALA A 127 -6.06 -13.64 -2.95
C ALA A 127 -6.53 -12.37 -3.69
N ALA A 128 -7.66 -11.79 -3.24
CA ALA A 128 -8.19 -10.54 -3.76
C ALA A 128 -7.32 -9.31 -3.42
N ALA A 129 -6.85 -9.18 -2.18
CA ALA A 129 -5.95 -8.11 -1.77
C ALA A 129 -4.58 -8.21 -2.48
N SER A 130 -4.04 -9.43 -2.60
CA SER A 130 -2.84 -9.70 -3.42
C SER A 130 -3.05 -9.30 -4.89
N ALA A 131 -4.19 -9.64 -5.48
CA ALA A 131 -4.53 -9.27 -6.85
C ALA A 131 -4.59 -7.75 -7.02
N ARG A 132 -5.15 -7.03 -6.04
CA ARG A 132 -5.22 -5.57 -6.01
C ARG A 132 -3.84 -4.94 -5.90
N GLN A 133 -2.99 -5.37 -4.97
CA GLN A 133 -1.63 -4.85 -4.83
C GLN A 133 -0.84 -5.03 -6.14
N ASN A 134 -0.99 -6.19 -6.78
CA ASN A 134 -0.38 -6.47 -8.08
C ASN A 134 -0.93 -5.60 -9.21
N TYR A 135 -2.24 -5.33 -9.24
CA TYR A 135 -2.86 -4.38 -10.16
C TYR A 135 -2.30 -2.97 -9.98
N VAL A 136 -2.28 -2.45 -8.75
CA VAL A 136 -1.76 -1.11 -8.44
C VAL A 136 -0.29 -0.99 -8.81
N PHE A 137 0.51 -2.04 -8.56
CA PHE A 137 1.90 -2.05 -8.98
C PHE A 137 2.06 -1.97 -10.51
N ARG A 138 1.19 -2.65 -11.28
CA ARG A 138 1.16 -2.49 -12.75
C ARG A 138 0.72 -1.09 -13.19
N CYS A 139 -0.12 -0.40 -12.42
CA CYS A 139 -0.49 0.99 -12.72
C CYS A 139 0.72 1.93 -12.74
N LEU A 140 1.78 1.65 -11.97
CA LEU A 140 3.01 2.45 -11.96
C LEU A 140 3.73 2.50 -13.32
N SER A 141 3.54 1.51 -14.19
CA SER A 141 4.09 1.52 -15.55
C SER A 141 3.13 2.10 -16.59
N ARG A 142 1.86 2.36 -16.22
CA ARG A 142 0.78 2.79 -17.15
C ARG A 142 0.43 4.26 -16.98
N ILE A 143 0.43 4.74 -15.73
CA ILE A 143 0.11 6.12 -15.39
C ILE A 143 1.35 6.96 -15.59
N ARG A 144 1.26 8.02 -16.41
CA ARG A 144 2.38 8.94 -16.61
C ARG A 144 2.62 9.76 -15.34
N PRO A 145 3.88 9.97 -14.93
CA PRO A 145 4.19 10.94 -13.88
C PRO A 145 3.73 12.33 -14.32
N ARG A 146 3.05 13.06 -13.42
CA ARG A 146 2.63 14.45 -13.69
C ARG A 146 3.80 15.42 -13.56
N ASP A 147 4.72 15.11 -12.66
CA ASP A 147 5.90 15.89 -12.35
C ASP A 147 7.04 14.96 -11.88
N ILE A 148 8.22 15.55 -11.73
CA ILE A 148 9.41 14.83 -11.26
C ILE A 148 9.27 14.32 -9.82
N GLU A 149 8.41 14.95 -9.00
CA GLU A 149 8.19 14.54 -7.62
C GLU A 149 7.39 13.24 -7.53
N GLU A 150 6.38 13.07 -8.38
CA GLU A 150 5.68 11.79 -8.51
C GLU A 150 6.63 10.68 -8.95
N ALA A 151 7.50 10.95 -9.92
CA ALA A 151 8.50 9.98 -10.36
C ALA A 151 9.48 9.63 -9.23
N ALA A 152 9.96 10.63 -8.48
CA ALA A 152 10.87 10.42 -7.35
C ALA A 152 10.21 9.64 -6.21
N VAL A 153 8.91 9.86 -5.94
CA VAL A 153 8.14 9.08 -4.95
C VAL A 153 8.10 7.60 -5.34
N VAL A 154 7.82 7.28 -6.61
CA VAL A 154 7.83 5.88 -7.08
C VAL A 154 9.23 5.28 -7.00
N LEU A 155 10.26 6.02 -7.39
CA LEU A 155 11.64 5.51 -7.32
C LEU A 155 12.05 5.18 -5.88
N ARG A 156 11.75 6.07 -4.92
CA ARG A 156 11.99 5.82 -3.49
C ARG A 156 11.24 4.60 -2.99
N TYR A 157 9.98 4.45 -3.38
CA TYR A 157 9.19 3.26 -3.06
C TYR A 157 9.84 1.97 -3.60
N LEU A 158 10.26 1.94 -4.86
CA LEU A 158 10.89 0.75 -5.46
C LEU A 158 12.19 0.34 -4.77
N VAL A 159 13.00 1.32 -4.35
CA VAL A 159 14.27 1.08 -3.65
C VAL A 159 14.02 0.54 -2.23
N ASN A 160 13.03 1.08 -1.52
CA ASN A 160 12.80 0.75 -0.10
C ASN A 160 12.00 -0.55 0.09
N ASP A 161 11.01 -0.82 -0.77
CA ASP A 161 10.07 -1.95 -0.61
C ASP A 161 10.40 -3.15 -1.53
N ASN A 162 11.69 -3.30 -1.89
CA ASN A 162 12.21 -4.34 -2.79
C ASN A 162 11.45 -4.48 -4.12
N GLY A 163 10.94 -3.37 -4.65
CA GLY A 163 10.13 -3.33 -5.86
C GLY A 163 10.93 -3.57 -7.16
N LEU A 164 12.26 -3.46 -7.10
CA LEU A 164 13.15 -3.60 -8.26
C LEU A 164 13.28 -5.04 -8.77
N ASP A 165 13.12 -6.04 -7.90
CA ASP A 165 13.19 -7.47 -8.27
C ASP A 165 11.95 -7.94 -9.02
N ARG A 166 10.91 -7.11 -9.06
CA ARG A 166 9.64 -7.50 -9.66
C ARG A 166 9.70 -7.42 -11.18
N PRO A 167 9.03 -8.34 -11.88
CA PRO A 167 9.03 -8.39 -13.34
C PRO A 167 8.56 -7.12 -14.05
N GLN A 168 7.77 -6.27 -13.38
CA GLN A 168 7.27 -5.00 -13.94
C GLN A 168 8.26 -3.85 -13.76
N SER A 169 9.33 -4.00 -12.96
CA SER A 169 10.21 -2.90 -12.54
C SER A 169 10.84 -2.16 -13.72
N GLY A 170 11.30 -2.88 -14.74
CA GLY A 170 11.85 -2.27 -15.96
C GLY A 170 10.87 -1.34 -16.67
N ALA A 171 9.63 -1.78 -16.86
CA ALA A 171 8.59 -0.97 -17.50
C ALA A 171 8.21 0.25 -16.64
N ILE A 172 8.24 0.12 -15.31
CA ILE A 172 8.03 1.24 -14.38
C ILE A 172 9.15 2.26 -14.57
N LEU A 173 10.43 1.85 -14.46
CA LEU A 173 11.58 2.75 -14.60
C LEU A 173 11.58 3.53 -15.92
N LEU A 174 11.27 2.83 -17.02
CA LEU A 174 11.13 3.43 -18.35
C LEU A 174 9.99 4.47 -18.41
N ASN A 175 8.85 4.18 -17.77
CA ASN A 175 7.76 5.14 -17.63
C ASN A 175 8.18 6.39 -16.83
N LEU A 176 8.95 6.23 -15.74
CA LEU A 176 9.40 7.33 -14.89
C LEU A 176 10.33 8.33 -15.61
N ILE A 177 11.14 7.86 -16.55
CA ILE A 177 12.03 8.73 -17.36
C ILE A 177 11.36 9.28 -18.62
N GLY A 178 10.06 9.06 -18.80
CA GLY A 178 9.29 9.59 -19.93
C GLY A 178 9.28 8.70 -21.19
N ALA A 179 9.91 7.52 -21.16
CA ALA A 179 10.05 6.59 -22.29
C ALA A 179 9.26 5.29 -22.06
N PRO A 180 7.91 5.29 -22.07
CA PRO A 180 7.14 4.13 -21.65
C PRO A 180 7.29 3.03 -22.70
N GLU A 181 7.78 1.88 -22.29
CA GLU A 181 7.59 0.64 -23.02
C GLU A 181 6.25 0.04 -22.59
N PRO A 182 5.43 -0.49 -23.52
CA PRO A 182 4.27 -1.28 -23.14
C PRO A 182 4.75 -2.48 -22.32
N TYR A 183 4.23 -2.63 -21.10
CA TYR A 183 4.51 -3.82 -20.29
C TYR A 183 4.09 -5.07 -21.08
N ARG A 184 5.08 -5.82 -21.56
CA ARG A 184 4.88 -7.14 -22.14
C ARG A 184 5.03 -8.15 -21.00
N PRO A 185 3.97 -8.85 -20.58
CA PRO A 185 4.15 -9.98 -19.69
C PRO A 185 5.10 -10.95 -20.40
N HIS A 186 6.24 -11.25 -19.77
CA HIS A 186 7.12 -12.30 -20.25
C HIS A 186 6.28 -13.57 -20.32
N GLU A 187 6.09 -14.08 -21.53
CA GLU A 187 5.74 -15.47 -21.73
C GLU A 187 6.80 -16.25 -20.95
N VAL A 188 6.38 -16.93 -19.90
CA VAL A 188 7.24 -17.87 -19.20
C VAL A 188 7.58 -18.90 -20.26
N GLY A 189 8.82 -18.83 -20.76
CA GLY A 189 9.32 -19.73 -21.78
C GLY A 189 9.07 -21.16 -21.32
N GLY A 190 8.16 -21.84 -22.03
CA GLY A 190 8.07 -23.28 -21.99
C GLY A 190 9.41 -23.83 -22.45
N GLY A 191 10.08 -24.57 -21.57
CA GLY A 191 11.26 -25.33 -21.93
C GLY A 191 12.39 -25.13 -20.95
N HIS A 192 12.42 -25.95 -19.91
CA HIS A 192 13.59 -26.78 -19.63
C HIS A 192 13.12 -28.23 -19.49
N ALA A 193 13.91 -29.10 -20.09
CA ALA A 193 13.65 -30.51 -20.39
C ALA A 193 13.47 -31.40 -19.15
#